data_AF-A0AAE3KXQ2-F1
#
_entry.id   AF-A0AAE3KXQ2-F1
#
_cell.length_a   1.000
_cell.length_b   1.000
_cell.length_c   1.000
_cell.angle_alpha   90.00
_cell.angle_beta   90.00
_cell.angle_gamma   90.00
#
_symmetry.space_group_name_H-M   'P 1'
#
loop_
_entity.id
_entity.type
_entity.pdbx_description
1 polymer ?
#
loop_
_entity_poly.entity_id
_entity_poly.type
_entity_poly.pdbx_seq_one_letter_code
_entity_poly.pdbx_strand_id
1 'polypeptide(L)'
;MRLSRIPRSFTGSLSYALLNRAGGTSGAVFQIYSLVWIMWLAFFMVFMLYQQSYSPVLQPLANFLMPSWSALPADGTAVRLPVFLLSLTLFVMVPYVPVHVFWIYEGRMGISRRRLRGAQVCEAAVVDCNLSGSLELGFPCTVTFRVSNPSDTDMGNVWLRWVFPGIFRCDSPQVRLGTVRAGSSGYVSMPFVPLHTGKTSLGSADLYFEIRRQQYTKYNIPQGVCTVICSSIYVNTSVPEVLQFGEETVLGIYLANRLPCPLDDVQVKCCLRDGIAPGHIVLSSGTLHPGSRQMLSLSIVPKIIGEFSPGHFEVQFRLGANACTAGPEELGVQRVLAPELYVRMNTPDTFYKGIPASLGFIVENRSEEPLSNISLSSCFSSQIECEMPTICIEGLLPSSSRYASLTIRPLTSGKTDLGNLNVSFEVNGIPCRMEPIVLGVHRIN
;
A
#
# COMPACT_ATOMS: atom_id res chain seq x y z
N MET A 1 39.82 -6.62 -34.48
CA MET A 1 38.93 -6.27 -35.61
C MET A 1 39.53 -6.82 -36.89
N ARG A 2 38.79 -7.61 -37.70
CA ARG A 2 39.30 -8.15 -38.97
C ARG A 2 39.30 -7.05 -40.05
N LEU A 3 40.47 -6.73 -40.59
CA LEU A 3 40.67 -5.72 -41.65
C LEU A 3 39.79 -5.94 -42.91
N SER A 4 39.33 -7.16 -43.15
CA SER A 4 38.46 -7.52 -44.29
C SER A 4 37.03 -6.98 -44.22
N ARG A 5 36.58 -6.40 -43.09
CA ARG A 5 35.24 -5.78 -42.96
C ARG A 5 35.21 -4.28 -43.23
N ILE A 6 36.37 -3.63 -43.30
CA ILE A 6 36.48 -2.17 -43.49
C ILE A 6 35.94 -1.71 -44.85
N PRO A 7 36.28 -2.32 -46.01
CA PRO A 7 35.88 -1.79 -47.31
C PRO A 7 34.37 -1.92 -47.59
N ARG A 8 33.71 -2.98 -47.11
CA ARG A 8 32.24 -3.14 -47.23
C ARG A 8 31.47 -2.16 -46.35
N SER A 9 32.02 -1.78 -45.20
CA SER A 9 31.40 -0.72 -44.38
C SER A 9 31.58 0.66 -45.00
N PHE A 10 32.70 0.90 -45.70
CA PHE A 10 33.05 2.18 -46.30
C PHE A 10 32.21 2.52 -47.53
N THR A 11 31.98 1.56 -48.43
CA THR A 11 31.14 1.80 -49.62
C THR A 11 29.66 1.93 -49.26
N GLY A 12 29.18 1.16 -48.28
CA GLY A 12 27.82 1.27 -47.76
C GLY A 12 27.58 2.55 -46.94
N SER A 13 28.60 3.04 -46.22
CA SER A 13 28.51 4.25 -45.40
C SER A 13 28.58 5.54 -46.21
N LEU A 14 29.43 5.57 -47.24
CA LEU A 14 29.62 6.76 -48.08
C LEU A 14 28.40 7.02 -48.97
N SER A 15 27.80 5.95 -49.50
CA SER A 15 26.54 6.04 -50.24
C SER A 15 25.37 6.45 -49.34
N TYR A 16 25.26 5.92 -48.12
CA TYR A 16 24.24 6.37 -47.16
C TYR A 16 24.43 7.83 -46.73
N ALA A 17 25.66 8.29 -46.49
CA ALA A 17 25.94 9.67 -46.07
C ALA A 17 25.67 10.69 -47.19
N LEU A 18 25.90 10.33 -48.45
CA LEU A 18 25.62 11.19 -49.60
C LEU A 18 24.14 11.19 -50.01
N LEU A 19 23.40 10.10 -49.79
CA LEU A 19 21.98 9.97 -50.16
C LEU A 19 20.99 10.33 -49.05
N ASN A 20 21.46 10.62 -47.83
CA ASN A 20 20.55 10.93 -46.72
C ASN A 20 19.95 12.34 -46.84
N ARG A 21 18.86 12.46 -47.59
CA ARG A 21 17.98 13.65 -47.64
C ARG A 21 17.42 14.08 -46.27
N ALA A 22 17.62 13.29 -45.21
CA ALA A 22 17.15 13.55 -43.85
C ALA A 22 18.25 14.05 -42.88
N GLY A 23 19.52 14.12 -43.29
CA GLY A 23 20.60 14.65 -42.46
C GLY A 23 20.74 16.15 -42.70
N GLY A 24 20.26 16.99 -41.78
CA GLY A 24 20.34 18.44 -41.85
C GLY A 24 21.77 19.01 -41.90
N THR A 25 22.11 19.93 -41.00
CA THR A 25 23.42 20.60 -40.99
C THR A 25 24.63 19.65 -40.95
N SER A 26 24.46 18.41 -40.46
CA SER A 26 25.52 17.39 -40.41
C SER A 26 25.94 16.84 -41.78
N GLY A 27 25.00 16.66 -42.72
CA GLY A 27 25.30 16.20 -44.08
C GLY A 27 26.09 17.25 -44.88
N ALA A 28 25.71 18.52 -44.73
CA ALA A 28 26.40 19.65 -45.36
C ALA A 28 27.84 19.82 -44.85
N VAL A 29 28.06 19.69 -43.53
CA VAL A 29 29.40 19.74 -42.94
C VAL A 29 30.30 18.61 -43.45
N PHE A 30 29.76 17.39 -43.59
CA PHE A 30 30.51 16.25 -44.13
C PHE A 30 30.89 16.44 -45.62
N GLN A 31 29.98 17.01 -46.42
CA GLN A 31 30.26 17.32 -47.82
C GLN A 31 31.31 18.43 -47.96
N ILE A 32 31.21 19.52 -47.19
CA ILE A 32 32.21 20.60 -47.17
C ILE A 32 33.56 20.06 -46.72
N TYR A 33 33.60 19.23 -45.68
CA TYR A 33 34.82 18.59 -45.20
C TYR A 33 35.47 17.71 -46.29
N SER A 34 34.67 16.87 -46.95
CA SER A 34 35.17 16.01 -48.04
C SER A 34 35.69 16.82 -49.22
N LEU A 35 35.04 17.94 -49.55
CA LEU A 35 35.42 18.81 -50.66
C LEU A 35 36.70 19.58 -50.36
N VAL A 36 36.81 20.18 -49.16
CA VAL A 36 38.06 20.82 -48.68
C VAL A 36 39.21 19.83 -48.68
N TRP A 37 38.94 18.57 -48.35
CA TRP A 37 39.97 17.53 -48.32
C TRP A 37 40.41 17.05 -49.71
N ILE A 38 39.46 16.87 -50.65
CA ILE A 38 39.80 16.60 -52.07
C ILE A 38 40.64 17.75 -52.63
N MET A 39 40.27 19.00 -52.31
CA MET A 39 41.05 20.18 -52.71
C MET A 39 42.46 20.18 -52.09
N TRP A 40 42.58 19.86 -50.81
CA TRP A 40 43.89 19.75 -50.15
C TRP A 40 44.74 18.63 -50.76
N LEU A 41 44.17 17.45 -51.00
CA LEU A 41 44.91 16.33 -51.59
C LEU A 41 45.33 16.64 -53.03
N ALA A 42 44.45 17.26 -53.82
CA ALA A 42 44.80 17.74 -55.15
C ALA A 42 45.91 18.80 -55.10
N PHE A 43 45.81 19.77 -54.19
CA PHE A 43 46.83 20.80 -53.98
C PHE A 43 48.21 20.19 -53.65
N PHE A 44 48.26 19.23 -52.72
CA PHE A 44 49.50 18.54 -52.36
C PHE A 44 50.05 17.68 -53.49
N MET A 45 49.19 16.94 -54.21
CA MET A 45 49.62 16.15 -55.37
C MET A 45 50.19 17.03 -56.49
N VAL A 46 49.53 18.16 -56.77
CA VAL A 46 50.00 19.14 -57.76
C VAL A 46 51.29 19.81 -57.29
N PHE A 47 51.40 20.19 -56.02
CA PHE A 47 52.62 20.78 -55.44
C PHE A 47 53.81 19.81 -55.50
N MET A 48 53.57 18.51 -55.24
CA MET A 48 54.60 17.47 -55.33
C MET A 48 55.03 17.22 -56.77
N LEU A 49 54.09 17.14 -57.72
CA LEU A 49 54.40 17.04 -59.16
C LEU A 49 55.14 18.29 -59.69
N TYR A 50 54.79 19.47 -59.17
CA TYR A 50 55.44 20.73 -59.47
C TYR A 50 56.88 20.77 -58.94
N GLN A 51 57.13 20.31 -57.71
CA GLN A 51 58.50 20.21 -57.19
C GLN A 51 59.36 19.21 -57.98
N GLN A 52 58.78 18.11 -58.45
CA GLN A 52 59.49 17.13 -59.30
C GLN A 52 59.91 17.71 -60.65
N SER A 53 59.20 18.72 -61.15
CA SER A 53 59.41 19.26 -62.50
C SER A 53 60.28 20.51 -62.55
N TYR A 54 60.56 21.19 -61.42
CA TYR A 54 61.14 22.54 -61.46
C TYR A 54 62.51 22.75 -60.77
N SER A 55 63.14 21.75 -60.13
CA SER A 55 64.50 21.96 -59.57
C SER A 55 65.35 20.68 -59.42
N PRO A 56 66.51 20.57 -60.08
CA PRO A 56 67.44 19.44 -59.90
C PRO A 56 68.12 19.41 -58.52
N VAL A 57 67.99 20.47 -57.71
CA VAL A 57 68.60 20.57 -56.37
C VAL A 57 67.70 19.96 -55.29
N LEU A 58 66.37 19.95 -55.49
CA LEU A 58 65.41 19.35 -54.54
C LEU A 58 65.02 17.91 -54.90
N GLN A 59 65.39 17.44 -56.08
CA GLN A 59 65.24 16.06 -56.53
C GLN A 59 65.82 15.00 -55.56
N PRO A 60 67.00 15.18 -54.91
CA PRO A 60 67.46 14.25 -53.90
C PRO A 60 66.62 14.27 -52.61
N LEU A 61 66.00 15.40 -52.26
CA LEU A 61 65.12 15.49 -51.09
C LEU A 61 63.77 14.81 -51.36
N ALA A 62 63.23 14.96 -52.57
CA ALA A 62 62.06 14.23 -53.05
C ALA A 62 62.31 12.72 -53.12
N ASN A 63 63.48 12.29 -53.59
CA ASN A 63 63.89 10.88 -53.62
C ASN A 63 64.19 10.31 -52.21
N PHE A 64 64.56 11.16 -51.25
CA PHE A 64 64.72 10.76 -49.84
C PHE A 64 63.37 10.50 -49.16
N LEU A 65 62.35 11.28 -49.49
CA LEU A 65 60.99 11.11 -48.98
C LEU A 65 60.22 10.00 -49.71
N MET A 66 60.65 9.61 -50.92
CA MET A 66 60.13 8.46 -51.65
C MET A 66 61.28 7.66 -52.29
N PRO A 67 61.78 6.60 -51.63
CA PRO A 67 62.74 5.72 -52.28
C PRO A 67 62.02 4.96 -53.41
N SER A 68 62.33 5.33 -54.65
CA SER A 68 62.00 4.55 -55.84
C SER A 68 62.61 3.15 -55.71
N TRP A 69 61.82 2.13 -56.02
CA TRP A 69 62.07 0.69 -55.81
C TRP A 69 63.26 0.08 -56.59
N SER A 70 64.17 0.87 -57.15
CA SER A 70 65.27 0.38 -57.98
C SER A 70 66.63 0.88 -57.46
N ALA A 71 67.10 0.27 -56.38
CA ALA A 71 68.50 -0.07 -56.10
C ALA A 71 68.65 -0.48 -54.62
N LEU A 72 68.90 -1.76 -54.37
CA LEU A 72 69.50 -2.21 -53.12
C LEU A 72 70.95 -1.68 -53.03
N PRO A 73 71.44 -1.46 -51.81
CA PRO A 73 72.60 -2.27 -51.44
C PRO A 73 72.42 -2.98 -50.10
N ALA A 74 73.18 -4.08 -49.99
CA ALA A 74 73.30 -4.90 -48.81
C ALA A 74 73.89 -4.13 -47.61
N ASP A 75 73.61 -4.69 -46.43
CA ASP A 75 74.13 -4.40 -45.09
C ASP A 75 73.41 -3.35 -44.23
N GLY A 76 72.99 -3.82 -43.04
CA GLY A 76 72.89 -3.00 -41.84
C GLY A 76 71.49 -2.46 -41.49
N THR A 77 70.75 -3.25 -40.72
CA THR A 77 69.68 -2.85 -39.78
C THR A 77 69.30 -1.35 -39.72
N ALA A 78 68.29 -0.96 -40.48
CA ALA A 78 67.40 0.15 -40.13
C ALA A 78 66.01 -0.21 -40.64
N VAL A 79 65.05 -0.38 -39.72
CA VAL A 79 63.62 -0.53 -40.09
C VAL A 79 63.15 0.82 -40.63
N ARG A 80 63.42 1.07 -41.91
CA ARG A 80 62.85 2.21 -42.64
C ARG A 80 61.43 1.82 -43.00
N LEU A 81 60.46 2.14 -42.14
CA LEU A 81 59.07 2.19 -42.56
C LEU A 81 59.01 3.14 -43.77
N PRO A 82 58.53 2.70 -44.94
CA PRO A 82 58.44 3.56 -46.10
C PRO A 82 57.65 4.81 -45.70
N VAL A 83 58.24 6.00 -45.87
CA VAL A 83 57.58 7.27 -45.54
C VAL A 83 56.23 7.38 -46.27
N PHE A 84 56.09 6.72 -47.42
CA PHE A 84 54.81 6.56 -48.11
C PHE A 84 53.75 5.79 -47.29
N LEU A 85 54.12 4.72 -46.58
CA LEU A 85 53.18 4.00 -45.72
C LEU A 85 52.80 4.82 -44.48
N LEU A 86 53.75 5.57 -43.89
CA LEU A 86 53.49 6.47 -42.76
C LEU A 86 52.60 7.65 -43.16
N SER A 87 52.88 8.26 -44.31
CA SER A 87 52.06 9.33 -44.86
C SER A 87 50.69 8.78 -45.27
N LEU A 88 50.59 7.63 -45.94
CA LEU A 88 49.30 6.99 -46.24
C LEU A 88 48.51 6.68 -44.96
N THR A 89 49.15 6.20 -43.89
CA THR A 89 48.46 5.98 -42.61
C THR A 89 48.02 7.28 -41.95
N LEU A 90 48.83 8.34 -41.97
CA LEU A 90 48.41 9.67 -41.51
C LEU A 90 47.27 10.23 -42.37
N PHE A 91 47.37 10.15 -43.70
CA PHE A 91 46.37 10.64 -44.64
C PHE A 91 45.06 9.86 -44.60
N VAL A 92 45.07 8.58 -44.22
CA VAL A 92 43.84 7.77 -44.09
C VAL A 92 43.28 7.84 -42.67
N MET A 93 44.12 7.75 -41.63
CA MET A 93 43.65 7.66 -40.24
C MET A 93 43.25 9.03 -39.67
N VAL A 94 43.99 10.10 -39.97
CA VAL A 94 43.67 11.45 -39.45
C VAL A 94 42.29 11.94 -39.90
N PRO A 95 41.82 11.72 -41.15
CA PRO A 95 40.44 12.07 -41.52
C PRO A 95 39.42 11.01 -41.10
N TYR A 96 39.82 9.75 -40.98
CA TYR A 96 38.89 8.69 -40.55
C TYR A 96 38.48 8.83 -39.09
N VAL A 97 39.40 9.22 -38.20
CA VAL A 97 39.12 9.33 -36.76
C VAL A 97 38.01 10.36 -36.46
N PRO A 98 38.04 11.61 -36.95
CA PRO A 98 36.96 12.58 -36.74
C PRO A 98 35.63 12.15 -37.34
N VAL A 99 35.62 11.56 -38.54
CA VAL A 99 34.39 11.03 -39.17
C VAL A 99 33.81 9.87 -38.36
N HIS A 100 34.67 8.98 -37.87
CA HIS A 100 34.25 7.84 -37.07
C HIS A 100 33.78 8.27 -35.67
N VAL A 101 34.45 9.24 -35.05
CA VAL A 101 34.01 9.85 -33.79
C VAL A 101 32.69 10.59 -33.98
N PHE A 102 32.52 11.34 -35.08
CA PHE A 102 31.27 12.01 -35.42
C PHE A 102 30.15 11.01 -35.68
N TRP A 103 30.41 9.90 -36.37
CA TRP A 103 29.46 8.82 -36.56
C TRP A 103 29.04 8.18 -35.23
N ILE A 104 30.01 7.86 -34.36
CA ILE A 104 29.72 7.31 -33.03
C ILE A 104 28.93 8.34 -32.20
N TYR A 105 29.26 9.61 -32.33
CA TYR A 105 28.56 10.71 -31.67
C TYR A 105 27.13 10.86 -32.20
N GLU A 106 26.89 10.92 -33.51
CA GLU A 106 25.54 11.01 -34.09
C GLU A 106 24.73 9.73 -33.82
N GLY A 107 25.39 8.57 -33.87
CA GLY A 107 24.81 7.29 -33.50
C GLY A 107 24.35 7.28 -32.04
N ARG A 108 25.13 7.83 -31.11
CA ARG A 108 24.77 7.87 -29.67
C ARG A 108 23.86 9.04 -29.31
N MET A 109 24.15 10.27 -29.75
CA MET A 109 23.36 11.47 -29.49
C MET A 109 22.06 11.54 -30.29
N GLY A 110 22.04 11.03 -31.52
CA GLY A 110 20.81 10.95 -32.32
C GLY A 110 19.83 9.96 -31.71
N ILE A 111 20.32 8.83 -31.21
CA ILE A 111 19.52 7.86 -30.44
C ILE A 111 19.08 8.47 -29.12
N SER A 112 19.95 9.19 -28.39
CA SER A 112 19.56 9.82 -27.13
C SER A 112 18.51 10.92 -27.32
N ARG A 113 18.64 11.78 -28.34
CA ARG A 113 17.63 12.80 -28.67
C ARG A 113 16.30 12.19 -29.11
N ARG A 114 16.30 11.09 -29.86
CA ARG A 114 15.07 10.36 -30.22
C ARG A 114 14.41 9.72 -28.99
N ARG A 115 15.20 9.16 -28.08
CA ARG A 115 14.70 8.64 -26.79
C ARG A 115 14.13 9.75 -25.91
N LEU A 116 14.77 10.92 -25.87
CA LEU A 116 14.31 12.08 -25.12
C LEU A 116 12.98 12.62 -25.67
N ARG A 117 12.84 12.74 -27.00
CA ARG A 117 11.54 13.10 -27.62
C ARG A 117 10.47 12.04 -27.38
N GLY A 118 10.82 10.75 -27.44
CA GLY A 118 9.89 9.67 -27.11
C GLY A 118 9.45 9.68 -25.65
N ALA A 119 10.36 9.98 -24.72
CA ALA A 119 10.05 10.15 -23.30
C ALA A 119 9.12 11.35 -23.06
N GLN A 120 9.33 12.47 -23.75
CA GLN A 120 8.44 13.62 -23.70
C GLN A 120 7.01 13.29 -24.17
N VAL A 121 6.87 12.47 -25.23
CA VAL A 121 5.54 12.00 -25.67
C VAL A 121 4.91 11.06 -24.64
N CYS A 122 5.71 10.25 -23.95
CA CYS A 122 5.23 9.40 -22.86
C CYS A 122 4.71 10.20 -21.67
N GLU A 123 5.39 11.28 -21.31
CA GLU A 123 4.93 12.18 -20.25
C GLU A 123 3.63 12.88 -20.66
N ALA A 124 3.52 13.31 -21.92
CA ALA A 124 2.35 14.02 -22.45
C ALA A 124 1.08 13.16 -22.59
N ALA A 125 1.19 11.84 -22.71
CA ALA A 125 0.02 10.96 -22.80
C ALA A 125 -0.85 11.06 -21.53
N VAL A 126 -2.12 11.39 -21.67
CA VAL A 126 -3.06 11.52 -20.54
C VAL A 126 -4.05 10.36 -20.59
N VAL A 127 -4.29 9.73 -19.44
CA VAL A 127 -5.31 8.70 -19.28
C VAL A 127 -6.32 9.20 -18.26
N ASP A 128 -7.54 9.48 -18.73
CA ASP A 128 -8.63 9.89 -17.87
C ASP A 128 -9.54 8.68 -17.59
N CYS A 129 -9.91 8.53 -16.32
CA CYS A 129 -10.89 7.56 -15.86
C CYS A 129 -12.25 8.22 -15.76
N ASN A 130 -13.27 7.63 -16.36
CA ASN A 130 -14.64 8.04 -16.12
C ASN A 130 -15.44 6.88 -15.55
N LEU A 131 -15.90 7.06 -14.31
CA LEU A 131 -16.68 6.11 -13.54
C LEU A 131 -17.75 6.88 -12.74
N SER A 132 -18.94 6.31 -12.60
CA SER A 132 -19.98 6.81 -11.70
C SER A 132 -19.51 6.80 -10.25
N GLY A 133 -19.90 7.81 -9.46
CA GLY A 133 -19.40 8.02 -8.10
C GLY A 133 -19.76 6.91 -7.08
N SER A 134 -20.86 6.20 -7.31
CA SER A 134 -21.30 5.06 -6.49
C SER A 134 -21.42 3.79 -7.34
N LEU A 135 -20.93 2.68 -6.82
CA LEU A 135 -21.02 1.35 -7.43
C LEU A 135 -21.84 0.41 -6.55
N GLU A 136 -22.54 -0.53 -7.18
CA GLU A 136 -23.34 -1.53 -6.47
C GLU A 136 -22.58 -2.85 -6.33
N LEU A 137 -22.52 -3.38 -5.10
CA LEU A 137 -21.86 -4.63 -4.75
C LEU A 137 -22.37 -5.83 -5.56
N GLY A 138 -21.47 -6.62 -6.15
CA GLY A 138 -21.78 -7.87 -6.83
C GLY A 138 -22.33 -7.73 -8.25
N PHE A 139 -22.64 -6.50 -8.70
CA PHE A 139 -23.14 -6.24 -10.05
C PHE A 139 -22.03 -5.84 -11.03
N PRO A 140 -22.10 -6.28 -12.30
CA PRO A 140 -21.13 -5.90 -13.31
C PRO A 140 -21.21 -4.40 -13.60
N CYS A 141 -20.08 -3.72 -13.46
CA CYS A 141 -19.88 -2.32 -13.78
C CYS A 141 -18.87 -2.20 -14.92
N THR A 142 -18.90 -1.08 -15.64
CA THR A 142 -17.92 -0.78 -16.70
C THR A 142 -17.26 0.55 -16.41
N VAL A 143 -15.93 0.54 -16.33
CA VAL A 143 -15.16 1.79 -16.37
C VAL A 143 -14.90 2.16 -17.81
N THR A 144 -14.79 3.45 -18.09
CA THR A 144 -14.31 3.92 -19.39
C THR A 144 -13.01 4.68 -19.20
N PHE A 145 -11.97 4.26 -19.92
CA PHE A 145 -10.70 4.97 -19.99
C PHE A 145 -10.62 5.75 -21.28
N ARG A 146 -10.24 7.01 -21.18
CA ARG A 146 -9.89 7.87 -22.30
C ARG A 146 -8.39 8.02 -22.35
N VAL A 147 -7.76 7.49 -23.40
CA VAL A 147 -6.32 7.68 -23.66
C VAL A 147 -6.18 8.79 -24.68
N SER A 148 -5.71 9.95 -24.22
CA SER A 148 -5.49 11.14 -25.04
C SER A 148 -4.04 11.22 -25.50
N ASN A 149 -3.84 11.37 -26.80
CA ASN A 149 -2.54 11.62 -27.41
C ASN A 149 -2.45 13.09 -27.86
N PRO A 150 -1.95 14.00 -27.01
CA PRO A 150 -1.78 15.40 -27.36
C PRO A 150 -0.54 15.66 -28.25
N SER A 151 0.23 14.63 -28.61
CA SER A 151 1.44 14.78 -29.41
C SER A 151 1.15 14.81 -30.91
N ASP A 152 2.12 15.33 -31.68
CA ASP A 152 2.10 15.35 -33.15
C ASP A 152 2.48 13.99 -33.79
N THR A 153 2.62 12.93 -32.99
CA THR A 153 3.02 11.61 -33.46
C THR A 153 2.00 10.55 -33.07
N ASP A 154 1.67 9.65 -34.00
CA ASP A 154 0.76 8.54 -33.75
C ASP A 154 1.35 7.56 -32.72
N MET A 155 0.50 7.12 -31.79
CA MET A 155 0.80 6.03 -30.86
C MET A 155 0.27 4.72 -31.46
N GLY A 156 1.17 3.79 -31.75
CA GLY A 156 0.84 2.45 -32.22
C GLY A 156 0.74 1.44 -31.08
N ASN A 157 0.05 0.32 -31.32
CA ASN A 157 -0.04 -0.82 -30.40
C ASN A 157 -0.34 -0.42 -28.95
N VAL A 158 -1.28 0.50 -28.77
CA VAL A 158 -1.72 0.98 -27.46
C VAL A 158 -2.51 -0.13 -26.77
N TRP A 159 -2.14 -0.42 -25.53
CA TRP A 159 -2.76 -1.39 -24.65
C TRP A 159 -2.68 -0.85 -23.23
N LEU A 160 -3.78 -1.03 -22.51
CA LEU A 160 -3.94 -0.55 -21.15
C LEU A 160 -4.12 -1.78 -20.26
N ARG A 161 -3.34 -1.82 -19.18
CA ARG A 161 -3.49 -2.82 -18.13
C ARG A 161 -3.99 -2.12 -16.89
N TRP A 162 -5.10 -2.58 -16.35
CA TRP A 162 -5.61 -2.09 -15.08
C TRP A 162 -5.23 -3.05 -13.95
N VAL A 163 -4.64 -2.49 -12.89
CA VAL A 163 -4.28 -3.20 -11.66
C VAL A 163 -5.32 -2.86 -10.60
N PHE A 164 -6.28 -3.77 -10.44
CA PHE A 164 -7.30 -3.67 -9.39
C PHE A 164 -6.75 -4.11 -8.03
N PRO A 165 -7.20 -3.46 -6.94
CA PRO A 165 -7.09 -4.07 -5.62
C PRO A 165 -7.98 -5.32 -5.54
N GLY A 166 -7.62 -6.27 -4.67
CA GLY A 166 -8.28 -7.59 -4.54
C GLY A 166 -9.77 -7.57 -4.14
N ILE A 167 -10.35 -6.37 -4.01
CA ILE A 167 -11.76 -6.13 -3.75
C ILE A 167 -12.62 -6.08 -5.03
N PHE A 168 -12.00 -6.02 -6.22
CA PHE A 168 -12.72 -6.09 -7.51
C PHE A 168 -12.32 -7.35 -8.27
N ARG A 169 -13.29 -7.97 -8.94
CA ARG A 169 -13.03 -9.01 -9.95
C ARG A 169 -13.05 -8.39 -11.34
N CYS A 170 -12.00 -8.66 -12.11
CA CYS A 170 -11.96 -8.32 -13.53
C CYS A 170 -11.41 -9.52 -14.31
N ASP A 171 -12.20 -10.04 -15.24
CA ASP A 171 -11.84 -11.22 -16.01
C ASP A 171 -10.84 -10.89 -17.13
N SER A 172 -10.77 -9.62 -17.54
CA SER A 172 -9.87 -9.13 -18.59
C SER A 172 -9.23 -7.79 -18.21
N PRO A 173 -8.20 -7.79 -17.34
CA PRO A 173 -7.55 -6.57 -16.88
C PRO A 173 -6.68 -5.89 -17.94
N GLN A 174 -6.60 -6.45 -19.15
CA GLN A 174 -5.81 -5.92 -20.26
C GLN A 174 -6.69 -5.76 -21.48
N VAL A 175 -6.69 -4.56 -22.07
CA VAL A 175 -7.42 -4.29 -23.31
C VAL A 175 -6.56 -3.49 -24.28
N ARG A 176 -6.65 -3.87 -25.55
CA ARG A 176 -5.92 -3.24 -26.65
C ARG A 176 -6.78 -2.17 -27.32
N LEU A 177 -6.25 -0.96 -27.42
CA LEU A 177 -6.89 0.16 -28.14
C LEU A 177 -6.44 0.24 -29.61
N GLY A 178 -5.30 -0.34 -29.95
CA GLY A 178 -4.77 -0.31 -31.33
C GLY A 178 -3.93 0.94 -31.59
N THR A 179 -4.32 1.78 -32.55
CA THR A 179 -3.59 3.00 -32.91
C THR A 179 -4.37 4.24 -32.49
N VAL A 180 -3.72 5.15 -31.76
CA VAL A 180 -4.28 6.46 -31.37
C VAL A 180 -3.54 7.54 -32.15
N ARG A 181 -4.26 8.24 -33.04
CA ARG A 181 -3.68 9.26 -33.92
C ARG A 181 -3.20 10.48 -33.13
N ALA A 182 -2.24 11.20 -33.69
CA ALA A 182 -1.81 12.50 -33.19
C ALA A 182 -2.99 13.46 -32.97
N GLY A 183 -3.01 14.15 -31.83
CA GLY A 183 -4.07 15.10 -31.47
C GLY A 183 -5.45 14.48 -31.20
N SER A 184 -5.55 13.16 -31.04
CA SER A 184 -6.83 12.45 -30.84
C SER A 184 -6.89 11.67 -29.53
N SER A 185 -8.08 11.20 -29.16
CA SER A 185 -8.29 10.34 -28.00
C SER A 185 -8.96 9.02 -28.38
N GLY A 186 -8.42 7.91 -27.88
CA GLY A 186 -9.07 6.60 -27.92
C GLY A 186 -9.85 6.32 -26.64
N TYR A 187 -10.88 5.49 -26.75
CA TYR A 187 -11.70 5.06 -25.61
C TYR A 187 -11.67 3.55 -25.48
N VAL A 188 -11.62 3.07 -24.25
CA VAL A 188 -11.77 1.64 -23.96
C VAL A 188 -12.62 1.45 -22.73
N SER A 189 -13.49 0.45 -22.77
CA SER A 189 -14.32 0.07 -21.64
C SER A 189 -13.83 -1.25 -21.06
N MET A 190 -13.71 -1.32 -19.74
CA MET A 190 -13.33 -2.56 -19.04
C MET A 190 -14.43 -2.95 -18.06
N PRO A 191 -15.01 -4.17 -18.18
CA PRO A 191 -15.98 -4.67 -17.22
C PRO A 191 -15.29 -5.16 -15.96
N PHE A 192 -15.90 -4.91 -14.81
CA PHE A 192 -15.45 -5.40 -13.51
C PHE A 192 -16.62 -5.54 -12.55
N VAL A 193 -16.41 -6.26 -11.44
CA VAL A 193 -17.41 -6.47 -10.40
C VAL A 193 -16.82 -6.08 -9.05
N PRO A 194 -17.41 -5.14 -8.29
CA PRO A 194 -17.03 -4.88 -6.91
C PRO A 194 -17.51 -6.02 -6.00
N LEU A 195 -16.62 -6.52 -5.14
CA LEU A 195 -16.89 -7.64 -4.23
C LEU A 195 -16.93 -7.24 -2.75
N HIS A 196 -16.54 -6.01 -2.41
CA HIS A 196 -16.55 -5.51 -1.04
C HIS A 196 -17.16 -4.10 -0.98
N THR A 197 -17.93 -3.80 0.06
CA THR A 197 -18.47 -2.45 0.32
C THR A 197 -17.42 -1.50 0.86
N GLY A 198 -17.73 -0.20 0.82
CA GLY A 198 -16.94 0.85 1.44
C GLY A 198 -16.24 1.75 0.43
N LYS A 199 -15.46 2.69 0.96
CA LYS A 199 -14.71 3.67 0.17
C LYS A 199 -13.33 3.11 -0.16
N THR A 200 -13.07 2.86 -1.43
CA THR A 200 -11.87 2.15 -1.86
C THR A 200 -11.24 2.76 -3.11
N SER A 201 -9.92 2.60 -3.24
CA SER A 201 -9.20 3.03 -4.44
C SER A 201 -9.55 2.12 -5.61
N LEU A 202 -9.69 2.71 -6.81
CA LEU A 202 -9.83 1.97 -8.06
C LEU A 202 -8.49 1.37 -8.54
N GLY A 203 -7.41 1.54 -7.78
CA GLY A 203 -6.09 1.04 -8.12
C GLY A 203 -5.35 1.95 -9.11
N SER A 204 -4.53 1.32 -9.95
CA SER A 204 -3.69 2.03 -10.92
C SER A 204 -3.75 1.39 -12.30
N ALA A 205 -3.61 2.21 -13.34
CA ALA A 205 -3.48 1.73 -14.71
C ALA A 205 -2.05 1.90 -15.21
N ASP A 206 -1.61 0.93 -15.99
CA ASP A 206 -0.37 0.96 -16.73
C ASP A 206 -0.70 1.10 -18.22
N LEU A 207 -0.17 2.14 -18.84
CA LEU A 207 -0.33 2.40 -20.28
C LEU A 207 0.94 1.96 -21.00
N TYR A 208 0.76 1.15 -22.03
CA TYR A 208 1.84 0.69 -22.88
C TYR A 208 1.53 1.07 -24.34
N PHE A 209 2.54 1.50 -25.10
CA PHE A 209 2.36 1.89 -26.50
C PHE A 209 3.70 1.93 -27.24
N GLU A 210 3.63 2.05 -28.56
CA GLU A 210 4.77 2.05 -29.47
C GLU A 210 4.81 3.35 -30.28
N ILE A 211 5.94 4.06 -30.27
CA ILE A 211 6.17 5.22 -31.13
C ILE A 211 7.39 4.92 -31.99
N ARG A 212 7.23 5.00 -33.31
CA ARG A 212 8.33 4.79 -34.28
C ARG A 212 9.14 3.51 -34.02
N ARG A 213 8.45 2.41 -33.70
CA ARG A 213 9.05 1.10 -33.38
C ARG A 213 9.83 1.02 -32.07
N GLN A 214 9.63 1.97 -31.16
CA GLN A 214 10.14 1.91 -29.79
C GLN A 214 8.97 1.79 -28.81
N GLN A 215 9.11 0.88 -27.85
CA GLN A 215 8.09 0.63 -26.83
C GLN A 215 8.28 1.60 -25.66
N TYR A 216 7.17 2.12 -25.15
CA TYR A 216 7.11 3.00 -24.01
C TYR A 216 6.05 2.51 -23.03
N THR A 217 6.30 2.80 -21.76
CA THR A 217 5.43 2.44 -20.65
C THR A 217 5.28 3.59 -19.69
N LYS A 218 4.05 3.82 -19.27
CA LYS A 218 3.68 4.74 -18.20
C LYS A 218 2.98 3.92 -17.12
N TYR A 219 3.65 3.80 -15.98
CA TYR A 219 3.20 2.99 -14.86
C TYR A 219 2.41 3.82 -13.84
N ASN A 220 1.59 3.14 -13.05
CA ASN A 220 0.98 3.67 -11.83
C ASN A 220 0.14 4.94 -12.03
N ILE A 221 -0.68 4.97 -13.09
CA ILE A 221 -1.62 6.08 -13.29
C ILE A 221 -2.79 5.89 -12.30
N PRO A 222 -2.97 6.77 -11.29
CA PRO A 222 -3.98 6.59 -10.26
C PRO A 222 -5.39 6.82 -10.83
N GLN A 223 -6.34 5.94 -10.50
CA GLN A 223 -7.70 5.97 -11.08
C GLN A 223 -8.75 6.60 -10.15
N GLY A 224 -8.34 7.09 -8.98
CA GLY A 224 -9.23 7.74 -8.01
C GLY A 224 -9.86 6.76 -7.00
N VAL A 225 -10.87 7.25 -6.29
CA VAL A 225 -11.56 6.54 -5.21
C VAL A 225 -13.04 6.44 -5.55
N CYS A 226 -13.64 5.27 -5.34
CA CYS A 226 -15.06 5.04 -5.49
C CYS A 226 -15.69 4.60 -4.16
N THR A 227 -17.00 4.77 -4.04
CA THR A 227 -17.77 4.23 -2.91
C THR A 227 -18.62 3.06 -3.41
N VAL A 228 -18.39 1.87 -2.88
CA VAL A 228 -19.22 0.69 -3.15
C VAL A 228 -20.29 0.59 -2.07
N ILE A 229 -21.55 0.59 -2.51
CA ILE A 229 -22.71 0.44 -1.65
C ILE A 229 -23.32 -0.96 -1.83
N CYS A 230 -24.07 -1.40 -0.83
CA CYS A 230 -24.85 -2.64 -0.89
C CYS A 230 -26.31 -2.31 -0.59
N SER A 231 -27.14 -2.31 -1.63
CA SER A 231 -28.60 -2.21 -1.56
C SER A 231 -29.29 -3.57 -1.69
N SER A 232 -28.54 -4.60 -2.10
CA SER A 232 -29.03 -5.96 -2.33
C SER A 232 -29.54 -6.65 -1.07
N ILE A 233 -28.87 -6.45 0.07
CA ILE A 233 -29.28 -6.98 1.36
C ILE A 233 -29.54 -5.84 2.32
N TYR A 234 -30.67 -5.91 3.01
CA TYR A 234 -30.95 -5.04 4.13
C TYR A 234 -30.59 -5.74 5.42
N VAL A 235 -29.80 -5.06 6.23
CA VAL A 235 -29.40 -5.54 7.55
C VAL A 235 -29.93 -4.56 8.59
N ASN A 236 -30.51 -5.09 9.66
CA ASN A 236 -30.88 -4.32 10.83
C ASN A 236 -30.55 -5.13 12.07
N THR A 237 -30.07 -4.48 13.12
CA THR A 237 -29.72 -5.13 14.37
C THR A 237 -30.66 -4.67 15.47
N SER A 238 -31.14 -5.61 16.27
CA SER A 238 -31.82 -5.33 17.52
C SER A 238 -30.87 -5.70 18.65
N VAL A 239 -30.23 -4.68 19.20
CA VAL A 239 -29.41 -4.79 20.40
C VAL A 239 -30.14 -4.07 21.53
N PRO A 240 -30.34 -4.71 22.70
CA PRO A 240 -30.87 -4.00 23.87
C PRO A 240 -30.01 -2.78 24.21
N GLU A 241 -30.63 -1.66 24.58
CA GLU A 241 -29.92 -0.42 24.95
C GLU A 241 -29.00 -0.63 26.17
N VAL A 242 -29.42 -1.53 27.06
CA VAL A 242 -28.73 -1.89 28.29
C VAL A 242 -28.41 -3.37 28.28
N LEU A 243 -27.15 -3.69 28.50
CA LEU A 243 -26.66 -5.06 28.67
C LEU A 243 -26.32 -5.30 30.14
N GLN A 244 -26.59 -6.51 30.64
CA GLN A 244 -26.24 -6.89 32.02
C GLN A 244 -24.86 -7.55 32.03
N PHE A 245 -24.01 -7.17 32.99
CA PHE A 245 -22.65 -7.70 33.11
C PHE A 245 -22.67 -9.18 33.47
N GLY A 246 -22.01 -10.03 32.68
CA GLY A 246 -21.92 -11.46 32.96
C GLY A 246 -23.17 -12.26 32.62
N GLU A 247 -24.24 -11.64 32.13
CA GLU A 247 -25.43 -12.35 31.64
C GLU A 247 -25.37 -12.62 30.14
N GLU A 248 -25.98 -13.73 29.74
CA GLU A 248 -26.19 -14.06 28.34
C GLU A 248 -27.33 -13.21 27.76
N THR A 249 -26.99 -12.30 26.86
CA THR A 249 -27.94 -11.48 26.11
C THR A 249 -28.00 -11.93 24.66
N VAL A 250 -29.22 -12.09 24.13
CA VAL A 250 -29.43 -12.49 22.72
C VAL A 250 -29.61 -11.24 21.86
N LEU A 251 -28.73 -11.07 20.88
CA LEU A 251 -28.82 -10.06 19.83
C LEU A 251 -29.54 -10.62 18.61
N GLY A 252 -30.41 -9.81 18.00
CA GLY A 252 -31.09 -10.15 16.76
C GLY A 252 -30.46 -9.44 15.57
N ILE A 253 -30.05 -10.20 14.55
CA ILE A 253 -29.60 -9.67 13.26
C ILE A 253 -30.66 -10.03 12.21
N TYR A 254 -31.38 -9.02 11.73
CA TYR A 254 -32.40 -9.17 10.71
C TYR A 254 -31.79 -8.95 9.34
N LEU A 255 -31.88 -9.97 8.50
CA LEU A 255 -31.47 -9.96 7.10
C LEU A 255 -32.72 -9.97 6.22
N ALA A 256 -32.74 -9.14 5.19
CA ALA A 256 -33.77 -9.18 4.16
C ALA A 256 -33.15 -9.07 2.76
N ASN A 257 -33.48 -10.04 1.89
CA ASN A 257 -33.06 -10.00 0.50
C ASN A 257 -34.00 -9.08 -0.29
N ARG A 258 -33.45 -7.98 -0.83
CA ARG A 258 -34.19 -7.01 -1.64
C ARG A 258 -34.11 -7.28 -3.14
N LEU A 259 -33.32 -8.26 -3.56
CA LEU A 259 -33.16 -8.62 -4.95
C LEU A 259 -34.26 -9.56 -5.43
N PRO A 260 -34.55 -9.57 -6.75
CA PRO A 260 -35.43 -10.55 -7.39
C PRO A 260 -34.77 -11.93 -7.56
N CYS A 261 -33.51 -12.11 -7.15
CA CYS A 261 -32.75 -13.35 -7.24
C CYS A 261 -32.30 -13.85 -5.85
N PRO A 262 -32.07 -15.16 -5.68
CA PRO A 262 -31.60 -15.70 -4.41
C PRO A 262 -30.16 -15.23 -4.10
N LEU A 263 -29.87 -15.09 -2.81
CA LEU A 263 -28.51 -14.91 -2.29
C LEU A 263 -28.08 -16.23 -1.64
N ASP A 264 -27.00 -16.83 -2.14
CA ASP A 264 -26.51 -18.11 -1.66
C ASP A 264 -25.42 -17.94 -0.59
N ASP A 265 -25.19 -18.99 0.20
CA ASP A 265 -24.12 -19.06 1.21
C ASP A 265 -24.06 -17.82 2.13
N VAL A 266 -25.21 -17.33 2.57
CA VAL A 266 -25.30 -16.12 3.40
C VAL A 266 -24.77 -16.44 4.79
N GLN A 267 -23.74 -15.71 5.20
CA GLN A 267 -23.06 -15.83 6.47
C GLN A 267 -22.88 -14.45 7.09
N VAL A 268 -23.14 -14.32 8.39
CA VAL A 268 -22.83 -13.11 9.15
C VAL A 268 -21.67 -13.40 10.06
N LYS A 269 -20.55 -12.70 9.84
CA LYS A 269 -19.38 -12.75 10.69
C LYS A 269 -19.45 -11.61 11.69
N CYS A 270 -19.49 -11.93 12.97
CA CYS A 270 -19.50 -10.96 14.04
C CYS A 270 -18.13 -10.97 14.73
N CYS A 271 -17.48 -9.81 14.76
CA CYS A 271 -16.22 -9.58 15.45
C CYS A 271 -16.52 -8.73 16.69
N LEU A 272 -16.58 -9.39 17.85
CA LEU A 272 -16.87 -8.73 19.12
C LEU A 272 -15.58 -8.21 19.75
N ARG A 273 -15.71 -7.10 20.49
CA ARG A 273 -14.60 -6.45 21.17
C ARG A 273 -14.06 -7.32 22.32
N ASP A 274 -12.79 -7.14 22.64
CA ASP A 274 -12.18 -7.69 23.85
C ASP A 274 -13.04 -7.38 25.08
N GLY A 275 -13.36 -8.42 25.85
CA GLY A 275 -14.27 -8.31 26.99
C GLY A 275 -15.71 -8.71 26.69
N ILE A 276 -16.07 -9.12 25.47
CA ILE A 276 -17.34 -9.81 25.20
C ILE A 276 -17.05 -11.23 24.74
N ALA A 277 -17.73 -12.20 25.36
CA ALA A 277 -17.68 -13.57 24.90
C ALA A 277 -18.90 -13.92 24.04
N PRO A 278 -18.71 -14.66 22.93
CA PRO A 278 -17.43 -15.08 22.36
C PRO A 278 -16.86 -14.04 21.37
N GLY A 279 -15.53 -13.91 21.29
CA GLY A 279 -14.89 -12.82 20.52
C GLY A 279 -15.13 -12.85 19.00
N HIS A 280 -15.39 -14.02 18.40
CA HIS A 280 -15.70 -14.15 16.98
C HIS A 280 -16.74 -15.24 16.75
N ILE A 281 -17.79 -14.93 15.99
CA ILE A 281 -18.84 -15.89 15.58
C ILE A 281 -19.11 -15.78 14.09
N VAL A 282 -19.38 -16.92 13.47
CA VAL A 282 -19.97 -16.99 12.13
C VAL A 282 -21.36 -17.62 12.23
N LEU A 283 -22.39 -16.89 11.79
CA LEU A 283 -23.77 -17.35 11.73
C LEU A 283 -24.14 -17.62 10.28
N SER A 284 -24.49 -18.86 9.95
CA SER A 284 -24.92 -19.24 8.60
C SER A 284 -26.43 -19.19 8.48
N SER A 285 -26.94 -18.40 7.54
CA SER A 285 -28.35 -18.31 7.19
C SER A 285 -28.74 -19.29 6.08
N GLY A 286 -27.78 -19.70 5.24
CA GLY A 286 -28.00 -20.56 4.08
C GLY A 286 -28.35 -19.72 2.85
N THR A 287 -29.37 -20.13 2.09
CA THR A 287 -29.85 -19.37 0.92
C THR A 287 -31.01 -18.45 1.32
N LEU A 288 -30.87 -17.15 1.06
CA LEU A 288 -31.95 -16.17 1.21
C LEU A 288 -32.70 -16.02 -0.11
N HIS A 289 -33.93 -16.53 -0.17
CA HIS A 289 -34.82 -16.37 -1.32
C HIS A 289 -35.21 -14.90 -1.59
N PRO A 290 -35.60 -14.56 -2.83
CA PRO A 290 -36.07 -13.22 -3.18
C PRO A 290 -37.18 -12.73 -2.24
N GLY A 291 -37.02 -11.53 -1.68
CA GLY A 291 -38.00 -10.92 -0.77
C GLY A 291 -38.13 -11.57 0.60
N SER A 292 -37.38 -12.64 0.89
CA SER A 292 -37.43 -13.30 2.19
C SER A 292 -36.74 -12.47 3.27
N ARG A 293 -37.17 -12.70 4.51
CA ARG A 293 -36.59 -12.12 5.72
C ARG A 293 -36.18 -13.24 6.65
N GLN A 294 -35.02 -13.11 7.27
CA GLN A 294 -34.51 -14.07 8.24
C GLN A 294 -33.93 -13.32 9.43
N MET A 295 -34.13 -13.86 10.62
CA MET A 295 -33.53 -13.37 11.85
C MET A 295 -32.48 -14.38 12.30
N LEU A 296 -31.27 -13.91 12.57
CA LEU A 296 -30.21 -14.67 13.19
C LEU A 296 -30.06 -14.20 14.63
N SER A 297 -30.02 -15.15 15.57
CA SER A 297 -29.83 -14.88 16.99
C SER A 297 -28.37 -15.12 17.38
N LEU A 298 -27.78 -14.16 18.08
CA LEU A 298 -26.40 -14.19 18.57
C LEU A 298 -26.40 -14.01 20.09
N SER A 299 -26.00 -15.03 20.84
CA SER A 299 -25.79 -14.92 22.28
C SER A 299 -24.44 -14.26 22.58
N ILE A 300 -24.44 -13.21 23.41
CA ILE A 300 -23.25 -12.52 23.89
C ILE A 300 -23.24 -12.45 25.42
N VAL A 301 -22.05 -12.46 26.01
CA VAL A 301 -21.84 -12.26 27.45
C VAL A 301 -20.81 -11.14 27.66
N PRO A 302 -21.22 -9.93 28.07
CA PRO A 302 -20.30 -8.84 28.34
C PRO A 302 -19.56 -9.08 29.67
N LYS A 303 -18.25 -8.83 29.66
CA LYS A 303 -17.32 -8.99 30.80
C LYS A 303 -16.60 -7.69 31.13
N ILE A 304 -17.04 -6.58 30.56
CA ILE A 304 -16.53 -5.23 30.79
C ILE A 304 -17.71 -4.30 31.10
N ILE A 305 -17.47 -3.32 31.95
CA ILE A 305 -18.48 -2.39 32.45
C ILE A 305 -18.31 -1.05 31.73
N GLY A 306 -19.41 -0.31 31.55
CA GLY A 306 -19.41 1.04 31.00
C GLY A 306 -20.06 1.12 29.62
N GLU A 307 -19.85 2.25 28.95
CA GLU A 307 -20.36 2.49 27.60
C GLU A 307 -19.32 2.11 26.57
N PHE A 308 -19.65 1.17 25.69
CA PHE A 308 -18.76 0.76 24.61
C PHE A 308 -19.54 0.16 23.44
N SER A 309 -18.91 0.17 22.26
CA SER A 309 -19.41 -0.58 21.12
C SER A 309 -19.01 -2.05 21.24
N PRO A 310 -19.95 -3.00 21.14
CA PRO A 310 -19.72 -4.42 21.35
C PRO A 310 -18.93 -5.03 20.20
N GLY A 311 -18.88 -4.37 19.04
CA GLY A 311 -18.09 -4.82 17.90
C GLY A 311 -18.70 -4.40 16.57
N HIS A 312 -18.33 -5.13 15.53
CA HIS A 312 -18.84 -4.95 14.17
C HIS A 312 -19.22 -6.30 13.57
N PHE A 313 -20.05 -6.25 12.53
CA PHE A 313 -20.38 -7.42 11.75
C PHE A 313 -20.15 -7.19 10.25
N GLU A 314 -19.91 -8.28 9.54
CA GLU A 314 -19.81 -8.33 8.08
C GLU A 314 -20.73 -9.43 7.56
N VAL A 315 -21.45 -9.16 6.49
CA VAL A 315 -22.28 -10.14 5.80
C VAL A 315 -21.57 -10.63 4.55
N GLN A 316 -21.27 -11.92 4.50
CA GLN A 316 -20.72 -12.60 3.34
C GLN A 316 -21.84 -13.36 2.64
N PHE A 317 -21.91 -13.24 1.32
CA PHE A 317 -22.92 -13.94 0.52
C PHE A 317 -22.43 -14.15 -0.91
N ARG A 318 -23.11 -15.02 -1.65
CA ARG A 318 -22.88 -15.23 -3.07
C ARG A 318 -24.04 -14.68 -3.89
N LEU A 319 -23.70 -13.82 -4.85
CA LEU A 319 -24.61 -13.36 -5.88
C LEU A 319 -24.21 -14.00 -7.21
N GLY A 320 -24.88 -15.11 -7.56
CA GLY A 320 -24.45 -15.97 -8.67
C GLY A 320 -23.03 -16.52 -8.42
N ALA A 321 -22.08 -16.22 -9.31
CA ALA A 321 -20.69 -16.64 -9.17
C ALA A 321 -19.82 -15.69 -8.32
N ASN A 322 -20.39 -14.62 -7.76
CA ASN A 322 -19.64 -13.55 -7.10
C ASN A 322 -19.73 -13.69 -5.59
N ALA A 323 -18.61 -13.98 -4.92
CA ALA A 323 -18.52 -13.93 -3.46
C ALA A 323 -18.38 -12.47 -3.01
N CYS A 324 -19.39 -11.96 -2.33
CA CYS A 324 -19.53 -10.57 -1.94
C CYS A 324 -19.44 -10.44 -0.41
N THR A 325 -18.89 -9.33 0.08
CA THR A 325 -18.84 -8.99 1.50
C THR A 325 -19.36 -7.57 1.73
N ALA A 326 -20.39 -7.44 2.56
CA ALA A 326 -20.96 -6.17 3.00
C ALA A 326 -20.56 -5.90 4.46
N GLY A 327 -20.13 -4.68 4.75
CA GLY A 327 -19.58 -4.26 6.04
C GLY A 327 -18.11 -3.82 5.97
N PRO A 328 -17.45 -3.60 7.11
CA PRO A 328 -17.99 -3.78 8.47
C PRO A 328 -19.04 -2.74 8.86
N GLU A 329 -20.11 -3.17 9.51
CA GLU A 329 -21.11 -2.29 10.16
C GLU A 329 -21.00 -2.41 11.68
N GLU A 330 -21.01 -1.27 12.38
CA GLU A 330 -20.92 -1.23 13.85
C GLU A 330 -22.25 -1.64 14.50
N LEU A 331 -22.16 -2.41 15.59
CA LEU A 331 -23.32 -2.87 16.35
C LEU A 331 -23.96 -1.77 17.23
N GLY A 332 -23.52 -0.51 17.12
CA GLY A 332 -23.94 0.61 17.97
C GLY A 332 -23.08 0.75 19.23
N VAL A 333 -23.49 1.66 20.12
CA VAL A 333 -22.88 1.84 21.45
C VAL A 333 -23.91 1.41 22.49
N GLN A 334 -23.46 0.60 23.46
CA GLN A 334 -24.32 0.02 24.49
C GLN A 334 -23.73 0.28 25.86
N ARG A 335 -24.61 0.36 26.86
CA ARG A 335 -24.22 0.51 28.25
C ARG A 335 -24.31 -0.82 28.97
N VAL A 336 -23.20 -1.28 29.55
CA VAL A 336 -23.19 -2.41 30.48
C VAL A 336 -23.29 -1.90 31.91
N LEU A 337 -24.32 -2.35 32.64
CA LEU A 337 -24.51 -1.97 34.04
C LEU A 337 -23.49 -2.70 34.93
N ALA A 338 -22.97 -1.97 35.91
CA ALA A 338 -22.16 -2.55 36.96
C ALA A 338 -23.06 -3.28 37.96
N PRO A 339 -22.64 -4.44 38.50
CA PRO A 339 -23.32 -5.05 39.63
C PRO A 339 -23.25 -4.12 40.86
N GLU A 340 -24.40 -3.85 41.47
CA GLU A 340 -24.49 -2.97 42.64
C GLU A 340 -24.23 -3.73 43.95
N LEU A 341 -23.00 -3.67 44.44
CA LEU A 341 -22.63 -4.10 45.79
C LEU A 341 -22.52 -2.89 46.71
N TYR A 342 -23.26 -2.89 47.81
CA TYR A 342 -23.22 -1.82 48.81
C TYR A 342 -22.57 -2.31 50.10
N VAL A 343 -21.52 -1.62 50.55
CA VAL A 343 -20.80 -1.96 51.79
C VAL A 343 -20.91 -0.79 52.76
N ARG A 344 -21.58 -1.02 53.89
CA ARG A 344 -21.69 -0.07 54.99
C ARG A 344 -20.79 -0.48 56.14
N MET A 345 -19.92 0.42 56.56
CA MET A 345 -19.08 0.22 57.73
C MET A 345 -19.82 0.64 59.01
N ASN A 346 -19.62 -0.14 60.06
CA ASN A 346 -20.02 0.16 61.43
C ASN A 346 -18.76 0.19 62.31
N THR A 347 -18.28 1.40 62.61
CA THR A 347 -17.10 1.62 63.44
C THR A 347 -17.49 1.95 64.88
N PRO A 348 -16.76 1.42 65.88
CA PRO A 348 -16.90 1.89 67.25
C PRO A 348 -16.61 3.40 67.36
N ASP A 349 -17.31 4.08 68.27
CA ASP A 349 -17.14 5.54 68.48
C ASP A 349 -15.76 5.91 69.02
N THR A 350 -15.11 5.01 69.74
CA THR A 350 -13.80 5.23 70.36
C THR A 350 -12.93 3.99 70.26
N PHE A 351 -11.68 4.18 69.85
CA PHE A 351 -10.64 3.16 69.91
C PHE A 351 -9.71 3.42 71.08
N TYR A 352 -9.14 2.36 71.65
CA TYR A 352 -8.17 2.47 72.75
C TYR A 352 -6.86 1.80 72.36
N LYS A 353 -5.74 2.42 72.72
CA LYS A 353 -4.41 1.88 72.45
C LYS A 353 -4.23 0.49 73.08
N GLY A 354 -3.82 -0.49 72.28
CA GLY A 354 -3.54 -1.87 72.71
C GLY A 354 -4.78 -2.73 72.95
N ILE A 355 -6.00 -2.17 72.89
CA ILE A 355 -7.24 -2.90 73.11
C ILE A 355 -7.82 -3.33 71.75
N PRO A 356 -8.09 -4.62 71.53
CA PRO A 356 -8.76 -5.08 70.32
C PRO A 356 -10.15 -4.44 70.16
N ALA A 357 -10.44 -3.94 68.97
CA ALA A 357 -11.73 -3.41 68.58
C ALA A 357 -12.23 -4.10 67.31
N SER A 358 -13.54 -4.27 67.19
CA SER A 358 -14.16 -4.90 66.01
C SER A 358 -14.73 -3.83 65.08
N LEU A 359 -14.31 -3.84 63.82
CA LEU A 359 -14.91 -3.08 62.73
C LEU A 359 -15.97 -3.95 62.06
N GLY A 360 -17.24 -3.54 62.12
CA GLY A 360 -18.33 -4.23 61.45
C GLY A 360 -18.52 -3.75 60.02
N PHE A 361 -18.89 -4.66 59.12
CA PHE A 361 -19.22 -4.38 57.73
C PHE A 361 -20.54 -5.07 57.41
N ILE A 362 -21.51 -4.30 56.94
CA ILE A 362 -22.77 -4.80 56.39
C ILE A 362 -22.60 -4.74 54.87
N VAL A 363 -22.60 -5.91 54.25
CA VAL A 363 -22.48 -6.07 52.80
C VAL A 363 -23.87 -6.43 52.27
N GLU A 364 -24.44 -5.54 51.48
CA GLU A 364 -25.75 -5.69 50.84
C GLU A 364 -25.55 -5.90 49.33
N ASN A 365 -26.18 -6.94 48.80
CA ASN A 365 -26.27 -7.14 47.36
C ASN A 365 -27.52 -6.42 46.85
N ARG A 366 -27.33 -5.35 46.08
CA ARG A 366 -28.42 -4.61 45.41
C ARG A 366 -28.54 -4.96 43.94
N SER A 367 -27.67 -5.81 43.40
CA SER A 367 -27.86 -6.34 42.05
C SER A 367 -28.97 -7.38 42.03
N GLU A 368 -29.49 -7.62 40.83
CA GLU A 368 -30.45 -8.70 40.55
C GLU A 368 -29.78 -10.09 40.52
N GLU A 369 -28.45 -10.13 40.55
CA GLU A 369 -27.65 -11.34 40.41
C GLU A 369 -27.00 -11.80 41.72
N PRO A 370 -26.82 -13.11 41.93
CA PRO A 370 -26.07 -13.62 43.07
C PRO A 370 -24.58 -13.28 42.94
N LEU A 371 -23.98 -12.83 44.05
CA LEU A 371 -22.56 -12.49 44.12
C LEU A 371 -21.81 -13.58 44.87
N SER A 372 -20.74 -14.13 44.31
CA SER A 372 -19.91 -15.16 44.93
C SER A 372 -18.54 -14.63 45.31
N ASN A 373 -17.80 -15.38 46.14
CA ASN A 373 -16.40 -15.09 46.48
C ASN A 373 -16.13 -13.63 46.90
N ILE A 374 -17.05 -13.04 47.67
CA ILE A 374 -16.90 -11.68 48.16
C ILE A 374 -15.76 -11.67 49.18
N SER A 375 -14.71 -10.92 48.90
CA SER A 375 -13.57 -10.73 49.78
C SER A 375 -13.40 -9.26 50.14
N LEU A 376 -13.33 -9.02 51.44
CA LEU A 376 -13.05 -7.73 52.05
C LEU A 376 -11.60 -7.80 52.54
N SER A 377 -10.68 -7.17 51.81
CA SER A 377 -9.27 -7.11 52.19
C SER A 377 -8.92 -5.69 52.63
N SER A 378 -8.52 -5.54 53.89
CA SER A 378 -8.14 -4.25 54.46
C SER A 378 -6.63 -4.01 54.33
N CYS A 379 -6.28 -2.80 53.90
CA CYS A 379 -4.93 -2.27 53.90
C CYS A 379 -4.82 -1.25 55.03
N PHE A 380 -4.65 -1.74 56.26
CA PHE A 380 -4.51 -0.91 57.45
C PHE A 380 -3.19 -0.13 57.46
N SER A 381 -3.17 1.02 58.14
CA SER A 381 -1.94 1.76 58.38
C SER A 381 -0.99 0.98 59.31
N SER A 382 0.31 1.31 59.26
CA SER A 382 1.33 0.67 60.12
C SER A 382 1.12 0.88 61.63
N GLN A 383 0.14 1.70 62.00
CA GLN A 383 -0.25 1.99 63.38
C GLN A 383 -1.32 1.03 63.91
N ILE A 384 -1.75 0.04 63.11
CA ILE A 384 -2.84 -0.88 63.42
C ILE A 384 -2.37 -2.30 63.14
N GLU A 385 -2.51 -3.16 64.15
CA GLU A 385 -2.30 -4.59 64.01
C GLU A 385 -3.64 -5.27 63.70
N CYS A 386 -3.66 -6.17 62.71
CA CYS A 386 -4.83 -6.97 62.37
C CYS A 386 -4.38 -8.41 62.06
N GLU A 387 -4.93 -9.38 62.78
CA GLU A 387 -4.55 -10.80 62.65
C GLU A 387 -5.07 -11.43 61.35
N MET A 388 -6.27 -11.02 60.91
CA MET A 388 -6.91 -11.51 59.69
C MET A 388 -7.37 -10.34 58.83
N PRO A 389 -6.50 -9.74 58.01
CA PRO A 389 -6.82 -8.54 57.22
C PRO A 389 -7.80 -8.81 56.08
N THR A 390 -8.10 -10.08 55.78
CA THR A 390 -9.01 -10.49 54.71
C THR A 390 -10.15 -11.33 55.28
N ILE A 391 -11.39 -10.96 54.98
CA ILE A 391 -12.59 -11.75 55.27
C ILE A 391 -13.23 -12.18 53.96
N CYS A 392 -13.58 -13.45 53.88
CA CYS A 392 -14.37 -14.00 52.79
C CYS A 392 -15.81 -14.19 53.26
N ILE A 393 -16.76 -13.72 52.45
CA ILE A 393 -18.19 -13.91 52.64
C ILE A 393 -18.66 -14.89 51.59
N GLU A 394 -19.17 -16.04 52.03
CA GLU A 394 -19.81 -17.00 51.15
C GLU A 394 -21.07 -16.39 50.52
N GLY A 395 -21.26 -16.63 49.22
CA GLY A 395 -22.38 -16.24 48.35
C GLY A 395 -23.49 -15.35 48.94
N LEU A 396 -23.72 -14.20 48.32
CA LEU A 396 -24.83 -13.28 48.62
C LEU A 396 -25.90 -13.35 47.54
N LEU A 397 -27.11 -13.74 47.92
CA LEU A 397 -28.27 -13.74 47.03
C LEU A 397 -28.72 -12.30 46.70
N PRO A 398 -29.46 -12.09 45.60
CA PRO A 398 -30.03 -10.78 45.26
C PRO A 398 -30.84 -10.20 46.42
N SER A 399 -30.73 -8.89 46.65
CA SER A 399 -31.43 -8.17 47.73
C SER A 399 -31.16 -8.71 49.15
N SER A 400 -30.10 -9.51 49.34
CA SER A 400 -29.71 -10.02 50.65
C SER A 400 -28.57 -9.20 51.27
N SER A 401 -28.37 -9.37 52.57
CA SER A 401 -27.28 -8.71 53.31
C SER A 401 -26.57 -9.70 54.21
N ARG A 402 -25.25 -9.56 54.36
CA ARG A 402 -24.47 -10.27 55.40
C ARG A 402 -23.63 -9.32 56.22
N TYR A 403 -23.41 -9.71 57.46
CA TYR A 403 -22.52 -9.02 58.38
C TYR A 403 -21.17 -9.74 58.45
N ALA A 404 -20.09 -8.98 58.36
CA ALA A 404 -18.71 -9.41 58.54
C ALA A 404 -18.01 -8.46 59.53
N SER A 405 -16.98 -8.93 60.22
CA SER A 405 -16.25 -8.07 61.16
C SER A 405 -14.76 -8.36 61.22
N LEU A 406 -13.93 -7.31 61.16
CA LEU A 406 -12.47 -7.37 61.32
C LEU A 406 -12.09 -6.95 62.73
N THR A 407 -11.23 -7.72 63.39
CA THR A 407 -10.65 -7.34 64.68
C THR A 407 -9.32 -6.60 64.44
N ILE A 408 -9.22 -5.39 64.96
CA ILE A 408 -8.04 -4.54 64.87
C ILE A 408 -7.51 -4.17 66.25
N ARG A 409 -6.21 -3.96 66.39
CA ARG A 409 -5.56 -3.47 67.61
C ARG A 409 -4.73 -2.24 67.28
N PRO A 410 -5.13 -1.04 67.76
CA PRO A 410 -4.31 0.15 67.61
C PRO A 410 -3.01 0.08 68.41
N LEU A 411 -1.90 0.45 67.78
CA LEU A 411 -0.57 0.46 68.41
C LEU A 411 -0.21 1.83 68.98
N THR A 412 -0.80 2.91 68.46
CA THR A 412 -0.52 4.29 68.86
C THR A 412 -1.80 5.01 69.27
N SER A 413 -1.70 5.93 70.23
CA SER A 413 -2.78 6.88 70.56
C SER A 413 -2.67 8.13 69.69
N GLY A 414 -3.77 8.88 69.55
CA GLY A 414 -3.85 10.08 68.73
C GLY A 414 -4.84 9.95 67.58
N LYS A 415 -4.67 10.76 66.54
CA LYS A 415 -5.47 10.65 65.30
C LYS A 415 -4.74 9.72 64.34
N THR A 416 -5.36 8.60 64.02
CA THR A 416 -4.78 7.57 63.15
C THR A 416 -5.73 7.31 61.98
N ASP A 417 -5.17 7.26 60.78
CA ASP A 417 -5.88 6.81 59.59
C ASP A 417 -5.97 5.27 59.62
N LEU A 418 -7.19 4.74 59.51
CA LEU A 418 -7.41 3.30 59.45
C LEU A 418 -7.05 2.71 58.09
N GLY A 419 -6.86 3.52 57.04
CA GLY A 419 -6.50 3.06 55.70
C GLY A 419 -7.71 2.76 54.83
N ASN A 420 -7.60 1.76 53.95
CA ASN A 420 -8.61 1.48 52.92
C ASN A 420 -9.08 0.01 52.96
N LEU A 421 -10.35 -0.20 52.63
CA LEU A 421 -10.94 -1.51 52.41
C LEU A 421 -11.09 -1.76 50.91
N ASN A 422 -10.36 -2.74 50.39
CA ASN A 422 -10.54 -3.23 49.03
C ASN A 422 -11.61 -4.31 49.04
N VAL A 423 -12.58 -4.19 48.13
CA VAL A 423 -13.68 -5.14 47.98
C VAL A 423 -13.57 -5.80 46.62
N SER A 424 -13.47 -7.13 46.60
CA SER A 424 -13.58 -7.94 45.38
C SER A 424 -14.67 -8.97 45.52
N PHE A 425 -15.28 -9.35 44.41
CA PHE A 425 -16.37 -10.32 44.36
C PHE A 425 -16.44 -10.92 42.96
N GLU A 426 -17.24 -11.96 42.78
CA GLU A 426 -17.46 -12.61 41.50
C GLU A 426 -18.94 -12.54 41.11
N VAL A 427 -19.19 -12.27 39.83
CA VAL A 427 -20.52 -12.34 39.21
C VAL A 427 -20.43 -13.36 38.09
N ASN A 428 -21.21 -14.45 38.20
CA ASN A 428 -21.18 -15.57 37.25
C ASN A 428 -19.76 -16.09 36.94
N GLY A 429 -18.88 -16.10 37.95
CA GLY A 429 -17.49 -16.53 37.85
C GLY A 429 -16.51 -15.50 37.26
N ILE A 430 -16.96 -14.26 37.02
CA ILE A 430 -16.10 -13.16 36.55
C ILE A 430 -15.67 -12.31 37.76
N PRO A 431 -14.35 -12.17 38.02
CA PRO A 431 -13.86 -11.38 39.15
C PRO A 431 -14.04 -9.88 38.92
N CYS A 432 -14.68 -9.23 39.87
CA CYS A 432 -14.96 -7.81 39.93
C CYS A 432 -14.24 -7.17 41.11
N ARG A 433 -13.93 -5.87 40.99
CA ARG A 433 -13.35 -5.05 42.05
C ARG A 433 -14.14 -3.76 42.17
N MET A 434 -14.55 -3.43 43.39
CA MET A 434 -15.12 -2.13 43.71
C MET A 434 -13.99 -1.13 43.97
N GLU A 435 -14.30 0.16 43.82
CA GLU A 435 -13.38 1.21 44.29
C GLU A 435 -13.08 1.04 45.78
N PRO A 436 -11.82 1.26 46.23
CA PRO A 436 -11.45 1.14 47.62
C PRO A 436 -12.26 2.08 48.52
N ILE A 437 -12.80 1.56 49.62
CA ILE A 437 -13.56 2.34 50.60
C ILE A 437 -12.60 2.87 51.65
N VAL A 438 -12.53 4.19 51.80
CA VAL A 438 -11.67 4.84 52.80
C VAL A 438 -12.29 4.64 54.19
N LEU A 439 -11.53 4.02 55.11
CA LEU A 439 -11.96 3.76 56.49
C LEU A 439 -11.90 5.03 57.36
N GLY A 440 -11.11 6.02 56.94
CA GLY A 440 -11.05 7.36 57.52
C GLY A 440 -10.14 7.48 58.75
N VAL A 441 -10.08 8.70 59.29
CA VAL A 441 -9.23 9.05 60.43
C VAL A 441 -10.04 9.00 61.73
N HIS A 442 -9.59 8.19 62.68
CA HIS A 442 -10.27 7.98 63.96
C HIS A 442 -9.39 8.42 65.12
N ARG A 443 -10.03 8.82 66.23
CA ARG A 443 -9.33 9.18 67.47
C ARG A 443 -9.15 7.93 68.32
N ILE A 444 -7.90 7.67 68.68
CA ILE A 444 -7.47 6.56 69.51
C ILE A 444 -7.02 7.10 70.86
N ASN A 445 -7.73 6.73 71.91
CA ASN A 445 -7.49 7.16 73.29
C ASN A 445 -6.42 6.33 73.99
#